data_AF-A0A9X5CJR1-F1
#
_entry.id   AF-A0A9X5CJR1-F1
#
_cell.length_a   1.000
_cell.length_b   1.000
_cell.length_c   1.000
_cell.angle_alpha   90.00
_cell.angle_beta   90.00
_cell.angle_gamma   90.00
#
_symmetry.space_group_name_H-M   'P 1'
#
loop_
_entity.id
_entity.type
_entity.pdbx_description
1 polymer ?
#
loop_
_entity_poly.entity_id
_entity_poly.type
_entity_poly.pdbx_seq_one_letter_code
_entity_poly.pdbx_strand_id
1 'polypeptide(L)'
;MQNVTAVAHRGDPYRVRENTLPSLRSAIRRGADAVEIDVRLTRDGVPVLLHDATLRRLWDHDRPLASLTWDEVREVTDGGVPALADALAATEGGRVMIDLPGAPGERAVRRVVDVARQQG
;
A
#
# COMPACT_ATOMS: atom_id res chain seq x y z
N MET A 1 23.66 20.18 -0.10
CA MET A 1 22.78 19.23 0.62
C MET A 1 21.41 19.29 0.00
N GLN A 2 20.76 18.14 -0.24
CA GLN A 2 19.36 18.08 -0.65
C GLN A 2 18.50 18.37 0.59
N ASN A 3 17.73 19.45 0.57
CA ASN A 3 16.88 19.87 1.69
C ASN A 3 15.39 19.54 1.46
N VAL A 4 15.06 18.96 0.31
CA VAL A 4 13.72 18.56 -0.09
C VAL A 4 13.74 17.08 -0.40
N THR A 5 12.71 16.34 0.05
CA THR A 5 12.50 14.93 -0.30
C THR A 5 11.30 14.85 -1.26
N ALA A 6 11.53 14.39 -2.48
CA ALA A 6 10.47 14.12 -3.44
C ALA A 6 9.81 12.77 -3.13
N VAL A 7 8.62 12.82 -2.51
CA VAL A 7 7.84 11.63 -2.16
C VAL A 7 6.81 11.34 -3.26
N ALA A 8 6.89 10.15 -3.86
CA ALA A 8 5.96 9.73 -4.89
C ALA A 8 4.66 9.17 -4.26
N HIS A 9 3.62 10.01 -4.23
CA HIS A 9 2.32 9.71 -3.66
C HIS A 9 1.68 8.49 -4.33
N ARG A 10 1.54 7.39 -3.59
CA ARG A 10 1.00 6.10 -4.05
C ARG A 10 1.78 5.47 -5.21
N GLY A 11 3.06 5.80 -5.35
CA GLY A 11 3.92 5.44 -6.48
C GLY A 11 3.81 6.42 -7.66
N ASP A 12 3.58 5.93 -8.88
CA ASP A 12 3.45 6.71 -10.13
C ASP A 12 2.02 6.61 -10.69
N PRO A 13 1.00 7.12 -9.95
CA PRO A 13 -0.43 6.92 -10.23
C PRO A 13 -0.87 7.46 -11.61
N TYR A 14 -0.12 8.41 -12.16
CA TYR A 14 -0.38 8.99 -13.48
C TYR A 14 -0.08 8.01 -14.64
N ARG A 15 0.60 6.91 -14.39
CA ARG A 15 1.00 5.92 -15.41
C ARG A 15 0.62 4.50 -15.04
N VAL A 16 0.63 4.20 -13.76
CA VAL A 16 0.40 2.86 -13.24
C VAL A 16 -0.60 2.99 -12.10
N ARG A 17 -1.54 2.05 -11.99
CA ARG A 17 -2.55 2.07 -10.92
C ARG A 17 -1.89 2.29 -9.55
N GLU A 18 -2.38 3.27 -8.81
CA GLU A 18 -1.85 3.65 -7.49
C GLU A 18 -1.74 2.46 -6.53
N ASN A 19 -0.82 2.51 -5.56
CA ASN A 19 -0.71 1.51 -4.49
C ASN A 19 -0.46 0.06 -4.98
N THR A 20 0.10 -0.10 -6.19
CA THR A 20 0.50 -1.41 -6.75
C THR A 20 2.02 -1.54 -6.82
N LEU A 21 2.57 -2.77 -6.76
CA LEU A 21 4.02 -2.98 -6.90
C LEU A 21 4.58 -2.38 -8.20
N PRO A 22 3.91 -2.51 -9.36
CA PRO A 22 4.37 -1.84 -10.57
C PRO A 22 4.42 -0.30 -10.45
N SER A 23 3.49 0.31 -9.70
CA SER A 23 3.48 1.75 -9.44
C SER A 23 4.67 2.18 -8.58
N LEU A 24 4.96 1.46 -7.49
CA LEU A 24 6.10 1.72 -6.62
C LEU A 24 7.43 1.60 -7.41
N ARG A 25 7.57 0.51 -8.16
CA ARG A 25 8.75 0.29 -9.02
C ARG A 25 8.90 1.37 -10.09
N SER A 26 7.80 1.88 -10.64
CA SER A 26 7.84 2.97 -11.62
C SER A 26 8.35 4.27 -11.00
N ALA A 27 7.86 4.63 -9.80
CA ALA A 27 8.32 5.79 -9.07
C ALA A 27 9.82 5.73 -8.74
N ILE A 28 10.28 4.59 -8.22
CA ILE A 28 11.71 4.37 -7.90
C ILE A 28 12.58 4.52 -9.15
N ARG A 29 12.21 3.87 -10.27
CA ARG A 29 12.95 4.00 -11.54
C ARG A 29 12.99 5.43 -12.10
N ARG A 30 12.04 6.27 -11.73
CA ARG A 30 11.96 7.68 -12.15
C ARG A 30 12.73 8.63 -11.23
N GLY A 31 13.38 8.12 -10.19
CA GLY A 31 14.23 8.90 -9.30
C GLY A 31 13.50 9.56 -8.14
N ALA A 32 12.36 9.02 -7.70
CA ALA A 32 11.74 9.46 -6.45
C ALA A 32 12.65 9.16 -5.25
N ASP A 33 12.73 10.11 -4.30
CA ASP A 33 13.54 9.97 -3.09
C ASP A 33 12.92 9.00 -2.07
N ALA A 34 11.59 8.90 -2.12
CA ALA A 34 10.76 8.02 -1.33
C ALA A 34 9.46 7.72 -2.09
N VAL A 35 8.77 6.64 -1.72
CA VAL A 35 7.38 6.40 -2.11
C VAL A 35 6.47 6.55 -0.91
N GLU A 36 5.26 7.01 -1.12
CA GLU A 36 4.18 6.96 -0.14
C GLU A 36 3.22 5.83 -0.51
N ILE A 37 2.70 5.14 0.51
CA ILE A 37 1.74 4.05 0.38
C ILE A 37 0.64 4.18 1.43
N ASP A 38 -0.59 3.89 1.02
CA ASP A 38 -1.74 3.85 1.91
C ASP A 38 -1.99 2.43 2.40
N VAL A 39 -2.04 2.22 3.71
CA VAL A 39 -2.24 0.88 4.28
C VAL A 39 -3.56 0.74 5.03
N ARG A 40 -4.29 -0.34 4.72
CA ARG A 40 -5.49 -0.77 5.44
C ARG A 40 -5.40 -2.24 5.79
N LEU A 41 -6.30 -2.70 6.68
CA LEU A 41 -6.42 -4.12 7.03
C LEU A 41 -7.59 -4.78 6.29
N THR A 42 -7.37 -6.01 5.85
CA THR A 42 -8.42 -6.98 5.53
C THR A 42 -9.16 -7.42 6.81
N ARG A 43 -10.28 -8.13 6.66
CA ARG A 43 -11.09 -8.71 7.74
C ARG A 43 -10.27 -9.56 8.71
N ASP A 44 -9.37 -10.39 8.16
CA ASP A 44 -8.46 -11.27 8.88
C ASP A 44 -7.17 -10.57 9.36
N GLY A 45 -7.03 -9.26 9.13
CA GLY A 45 -5.97 -8.45 9.71
C GLY A 45 -4.64 -8.50 8.96
N VAL A 46 -4.66 -8.76 7.66
CA VAL A 46 -3.50 -8.63 6.78
C VAL A 46 -3.40 -7.18 6.32
N PRO A 47 -2.27 -6.48 6.53
CA PRO A 47 -2.07 -5.15 5.98
C PRO A 47 -1.86 -5.20 4.47
N VAL A 48 -2.64 -4.42 3.73
CA VAL A 48 -2.64 -4.33 2.27
C VAL A 48 -2.60 -2.88 1.82
N LEU A 49 -2.12 -2.64 0.60
CA LEU A 49 -2.08 -1.29 0.03
C LEU A 49 -3.41 -0.92 -0.62
N LEU A 50 -4.13 0.02 -0.01
CA LEU A 50 -5.38 0.55 -0.55
C LEU A 50 -5.75 1.86 0.16
N HIS A 51 -5.92 2.93 -0.61
CA HIS A 51 -6.38 4.21 -0.06
C HIS A 51 -7.85 4.17 0.39
N ASP A 52 -8.73 3.67 -0.46
CA ASP A 52 -10.17 3.70 -0.24
C ASP A 52 -10.61 2.60 0.75
N ALA A 53 -11.73 2.81 1.44
CA ALA A 53 -12.31 1.77 2.29
C ALA A 53 -12.98 0.63 1.48
N THR A 54 -13.13 0.80 0.16
CA THR A 54 -13.77 -0.16 -0.74
C THR A 54 -12.90 -0.40 -1.97
N LEU A 55 -13.16 -1.51 -2.67
CA LEU A 55 -12.49 -1.86 -3.92
C LEU A 55 -13.09 -1.13 -5.15
N ARG A 56 -14.12 -0.30 -4.96
CA ARG A 56 -14.97 0.20 -6.05
C ARG A 56 -14.23 1.08 -7.06
N ARG A 57 -13.47 2.07 -6.61
CA ARG A 57 -12.83 3.06 -7.50
C ARG A 57 -11.73 2.46 -8.39
N LEU A 58 -10.91 1.57 -7.83
CA LEU A 58 -9.70 1.07 -8.50
C LEU A 58 -9.87 -0.32 -9.13
N TRP A 59 -10.79 -1.12 -8.60
CA TRP A 59 -10.96 -2.54 -8.96
C TRP A 59 -12.37 -2.85 -9.42
N ASP A 60 -13.27 -1.86 -9.47
CA ASP A 60 -14.65 -2.01 -9.93
C ASP A 60 -15.48 -3.07 -9.16
N HIS A 61 -15.13 -3.30 -7.90
CA HIS A 61 -15.87 -4.18 -7.00
C HIS A 61 -16.52 -3.39 -5.87
N ASP A 62 -17.84 -3.43 -5.79
CA ASP A 62 -18.60 -2.79 -4.71
C ASP A 62 -18.56 -3.63 -3.42
N ARG A 63 -17.36 -3.74 -2.85
CA ARG A 63 -17.11 -4.48 -1.62
C ARG A 63 -16.22 -3.67 -0.68
N PRO A 64 -16.61 -3.50 0.60
CA PRO A 64 -15.74 -2.96 1.62
C PRO A 64 -14.52 -3.85 1.85
N LEU A 65 -13.33 -3.27 1.98
CA LEU A 65 -12.12 -4.06 2.29
C LEU A 65 -12.28 -4.80 3.63
N ALA A 66 -12.90 -4.15 4.61
CA ALA A 66 -13.10 -4.69 5.95
C ALA A 66 -13.99 -5.94 6.00
N SER A 67 -14.72 -6.27 4.92
CA SER A 67 -15.53 -7.50 4.86
C SER A 67 -14.80 -8.68 4.20
N LEU A 68 -13.63 -8.47 3.59
CA LEU A 68 -12.88 -9.47 2.83
C LEU A 68 -11.63 -9.94 3.58
N THR A 69 -11.36 -11.24 3.54
CA THR A 69 -10.07 -11.84 3.92
C THR A 69 -9.00 -11.49 2.89
N TRP A 70 -7.75 -11.74 3.24
CA TRP A 70 -6.65 -11.59 2.29
C TRP A 70 -6.82 -12.45 1.04
N ASP A 71 -7.21 -13.71 1.19
CA ASP A 71 -7.40 -14.62 0.06
C ASP A 71 -8.53 -14.12 -0.86
N GLU A 72 -9.65 -13.65 -0.30
CA GLU A 72 -10.74 -13.04 -1.07
C GLU A 72 -10.27 -11.76 -1.78
N VAL A 73 -9.46 -10.90 -1.15
CA VAL A 73 -8.90 -9.69 -1.81
C VAL A 73 -7.99 -10.06 -2.98
N ARG A 74 -7.14 -11.07 -2.81
CA ARG A 74 -6.26 -11.56 -3.89
C ARG A 74 -7.07 -12.09 -5.06
N GLU A 75 -8.04 -12.96 -4.79
CA GLU A 75 -8.88 -13.56 -5.84
C GLU A 75 -9.59 -12.49 -6.66
N VAL A 76 -10.18 -11.51 -5.98
CA VAL A 76 -11.06 -10.57 -6.65
C VAL A 76 -10.33 -9.44 -7.34
N THR A 77 -9.08 -9.18 -6.96
CA THR A 77 -8.24 -8.16 -7.62
C THR A 77 -7.23 -8.78 -8.58
N ASP A 78 -7.30 -10.10 -8.80
CA ASP A 78 -6.30 -10.87 -9.56
C ASP A 78 -4.86 -10.59 -9.07
N GLY A 79 -4.69 -10.59 -7.74
CA GLY A 79 -3.44 -10.25 -7.07
C GLY A 79 -3.02 -8.78 -7.18
N GLY A 80 -3.89 -7.91 -7.65
CA GLY A 80 -3.58 -6.52 -7.92
C GLY A 80 -3.42 -5.63 -6.67
N VAL A 81 -4.11 -5.95 -5.57
CA VAL A 81 -3.88 -5.31 -4.26
C VAL A 81 -2.74 -6.05 -3.54
N PRO A 82 -1.57 -5.42 -3.34
CA PRO A 82 -0.45 -6.09 -2.71
C PRO A 82 -0.54 -6.07 -1.19
N ALA A 83 0.05 -7.06 -0.53
CA ALA A 83 0.30 -7.01 0.91
C ALA A 83 1.39 -5.97 1.22
N LEU A 84 1.36 -5.39 2.43
CA LEU A 84 2.38 -4.45 2.88
C LEU A 84 3.79 -5.06 2.82
N ALA A 85 3.93 -6.33 3.21
CA ALA A 85 5.22 -7.03 3.17
C ALA A 85 5.81 -7.06 1.76
N ASP A 86 4.99 -7.35 0.75
CA ASP A 86 5.41 -7.37 -0.65
C ASP A 86 5.82 -5.99 -1.15
N ALA A 87 5.10 -4.94 -0.71
CA ALA A 87 5.41 -3.56 -1.04
C ALA A 87 6.75 -3.12 -0.45
N LEU A 88 7.01 -3.43 0.83
CA LEU A 88 8.27 -3.11 1.50
C LEU A 88 9.46 -3.81 0.82
N ALA A 89 9.32 -5.10 0.51
CA ALA A 89 10.32 -5.86 -0.24
C ALA A 89 10.55 -5.28 -1.66
N ALA A 90 9.50 -4.83 -2.35
CA ALA A 90 9.63 -4.21 -3.66
C ALA A 90 10.30 -2.82 -3.63
N THR A 91 10.45 -2.23 -2.45
CA THR A 91 11.07 -0.92 -2.21
C THR A 91 12.36 -0.99 -1.40
N GLU A 92 12.96 -2.19 -1.31
CA GLU A 92 14.21 -2.42 -0.57
C GLU A 92 15.30 -1.42 -0.96
N GLY A 93 16.00 -0.87 0.04
CA GLY A 93 17.01 0.17 -0.14
C GLY A 93 16.45 1.59 -0.38
N GLY A 94 15.13 1.73 -0.53
CA GLY A 94 14.42 3.00 -0.64
C GLY A 94 13.82 3.49 0.67
N ARG A 95 13.30 4.73 0.66
CA ARG A 95 12.49 5.27 1.76
C ARG A 95 11.01 5.07 1.46
N VAL A 96 10.25 4.63 2.45
CA VAL A 96 8.80 4.45 2.35
C VAL A 96 8.12 5.28 3.42
N MET A 97 7.13 6.09 3.01
CA MET A 97 6.20 6.77 3.90
C MET A 97 4.90 5.95 3.95
N ILE A 98 4.52 5.48 5.13
CA ILE A 98 3.30 4.71 5.33
C ILE A 98 2.22 5.66 5.85
N ASP A 99 1.15 5.86 5.07
CA ASP A 99 -0.07 6.53 5.52
C ASP A 99 -1.12 5.51 5.99
N LEU A 100 -1.90 5.89 6.99
CA LEU A 100 -3.02 5.11 7.51
C LEU A 100 -4.32 5.91 7.30
N PRO A 101 -5.01 5.73 6.17
CA PRO A 101 -6.07 6.64 5.77
C PRO A 101 -7.25 6.69 6.75
N GLY A 102 -7.71 7.90 7.05
CA GLY A 102 -8.84 8.16 7.94
C GLY A 102 -8.45 8.10 9.42
N ALA A 103 -9.22 7.34 10.21
CA ALA A 103 -8.98 7.17 11.65
C ALA A 103 -8.74 5.69 11.96
N PRO A 104 -7.51 5.18 11.78
CA PRO A 104 -7.20 3.78 12.02
C PRO A 104 -7.37 3.42 13.51
N GLY A 105 -7.95 2.26 13.79
CA GLY A 105 -8.00 1.72 15.14
C GLY A 105 -6.63 1.23 15.61
N GLU A 106 -6.43 1.11 16.93
CA GLU A 106 -5.15 0.69 17.52
C GLU A 106 -4.64 -0.67 16.98
N ARG A 107 -5.55 -1.62 16.75
CA ARG A 107 -5.22 -2.92 16.13
C ARG A 107 -4.56 -2.75 14.76
N ALA A 108 -5.05 -1.81 13.94
CA ALA A 108 -4.50 -1.55 12.61
C ALA A 108 -3.10 -0.97 12.70
N VAL A 109 -2.90 0.04 13.55
CA VAL A 109 -1.60 0.67 13.79
C VAL A 109 -0.57 -0.37 14.24
N ARG A 110 -0.90 -1.16 15.28
CA ARG A 110 0.01 -2.20 15.81
C ARG A 110 0.40 -3.20 14.73
N ARG A 111 -0.57 -3.72 13.98
CA ARG A 111 -0.30 -4.72 12.94
C ARG A 111 0.59 -4.19 11.81
N VAL A 112 0.38 -2.93 11.41
CA VAL A 112 1.20 -2.26 10.39
C VAL A 112 2.63 -2.07 10.90
N VAL A 113 2.80 -1.57 12.12
CA VAL A 113 4.12 -1.40 12.75
C VAL A 113 4.86 -2.73 12.89
N ASP A 114 4.16 -3.80 13.29
CA ASP A 114 4.76 -5.13 13.41
C ASP A 114 5.28 -5.64 12.07
N VAL A 115 4.50 -5.50 11.00
CA VAL A 115 4.93 -5.90 9.64
C VAL A 115 6.11 -5.03 9.16
N ALA A 116 6.06 -3.71 9.39
CA ALA A 116 7.14 -2.82 8.99
C ALA A 116 8.46 -3.16 9.69
N ARG A 117 8.43 -3.54 10.97
CA ARG A 117 9.61 -3.94 11.75
C ARG A 117 10.15 -5.33 11.40
N GLN A 118 9.34 -6.19 10.77
CA GLN A 118 9.78 -7.52 10.34
C GLN A 118 10.48 -7.50 8.97
N GLN A 119 10.29 -6.42 8.20
CA GLN A 119 10.78 -6.28 6.82
C GLN A 119 11.91 -5.25 6.66
N GLY A 120 12.34 -4.60 7.75
CA GLY A 120 13.47 -3.66 7.80
C GLY A 120 14.38 -3.98 8.97
#